data_AF-A0A7S3GVU4-F1
#
_entry.id   AF-A0A7S3GVU4-F1
#
_cell.length_a   1.000
_cell.length_b   1.000
_cell.length_c   1.000
_cell.angle_alpha   90.00
_cell.angle_beta   90.00
_cell.angle_gamma   90.00
#
_symmetry.space_group_name_H-M   'P 1'
#
loop_
_entity.id
_entity.type
_entity.pdbx_description
1 polymer ?
#
loop_
_entity_poly.entity_id
_entity_poly.type
_entity_poly.pdbx_seq_one_letter_code
_entity_poly.pdbx_strand_id
1 'polypeptide(L)'
;CVGAQQKINFQSPFLLLAMHLYLQALTSILFLSHVSIACYIAGTDSGECSTSTAVLAWRQDNMPYCQFSVLYPACVPKEDLELPASREFPMGRWNSTILMKDKYVERMTETLFIERIAIERNRTLRKAGVNEYGDKGRVRRRFYKKPDCRNAFRNYMCWINFPRCDVARDLSMPTCRSACENFFISCGYERGLWRCGKSKYFNGYEPEKPIISALGNVSYLREYFPGQPFRENKYSPKGNSELQICTPAIDGAASRSHFPGSVLFVALTCVFCLLGLLL
;
A
#
# COMPACT_ATOMS: atom_id res chain seq x y z
N CYS A 1 20.42 71.53 41.48
CA CYS A 1 20.05 70.84 40.23
C CYS A 1 21.03 69.71 40.00
N VAL A 2 20.60 68.49 40.34
CA VAL A 2 21.39 67.26 40.23
C VAL A 2 21.19 66.72 38.81
N GLY A 3 22.28 66.49 38.09
CA GLY A 3 22.27 65.90 36.75
C GLY A 3 23.39 64.88 36.63
N ALA A 4 23.17 63.68 37.17
CA ALA A 4 24.09 62.57 37.01
C ALA A 4 23.88 61.92 35.63
N GLN A 5 24.79 62.18 34.69
CA GLN A 5 24.85 61.47 33.42
C GLN A 5 25.43 60.06 33.65
N GLN A 6 24.56 59.07 33.61
CA GLN A 6 24.91 57.66 33.68
C GLN A 6 25.46 57.22 32.31
N LYS A 7 26.80 57.10 32.20
CA LYS A 7 27.47 56.48 31.04
C LYS A 7 27.16 54.99 31.05
N ILE A 8 26.24 54.58 30.18
CA ILE A 8 25.93 53.17 29.91
C ILE A 8 27.15 52.58 29.18
N ASN A 9 27.87 51.71 29.89
CA ASN A 9 29.09 51.10 29.40
C ASN A 9 28.75 50.11 28.29
N PHE A 10 29.42 50.30 27.16
CA PHE A 10 29.19 49.63 25.88
C PHE A 10 29.40 48.11 26.02
N GLN A 11 28.47 47.34 25.46
CA GLN A 11 28.45 45.88 25.48
C GLN A 11 29.81 45.28 25.12
N SER A 12 30.28 44.33 25.94
CA SER A 12 31.55 43.66 25.69
C SER A 12 31.52 42.93 24.34
N PRO A 13 32.56 43.07 23.48
CA PRO A 13 32.62 42.40 22.18
C PRO A 13 32.54 40.86 22.28
N PHE A 14 32.88 40.31 23.45
CA PHE A 14 32.75 38.88 23.76
C PHE A 14 31.30 38.38 23.76
N LEU A 15 30.35 39.22 24.18
CA LEU A 15 28.92 38.84 24.25
C LEU A 15 28.30 38.74 22.84
N LEU A 16 28.70 39.64 21.94
CA LEU A 16 28.29 39.61 20.52
C LEU A 16 28.87 38.39 19.79
N LEU A 17 30.14 38.05 20.06
CA LEU A 17 30.78 36.87 19.46
C LEU A 17 30.13 35.57 19.95
N ALA A 18 29.82 35.49 21.25
CA ALA A 18 29.14 34.34 21.84
C ALA A 18 27.71 34.16 21.29
N MET A 19 26.95 35.25 21.10
CA MET A 19 25.63 35.19 20.48
C MET A 19 25.68 34.72 19.02
N HIS A 20 26.68 35.18 18.24
CA HIS A 20 26.84 34.74 16.86
C HIS A 20 27.20 33.26 16.75
N LEU A 21 28.12 32.77 17.57
CA LEU A 21 28.49 31.35 17.61
C LEU A 21 27.32 30.48 18.06
N TYR A 22 26.54 30.92 19.05
CA TYR A 22 25.34 30.22 19.51
C TYR A 22 24.28 30.14 18.40
N LEU A 23 24.04 31.24 17.69
CA LEU A 23 23.07 31.28 16.60
C LEU A 23 23.51 30.40 15.42
N GLN A 24 24.81 30.40 15.06
CA GLN A 24 25.37 29.52 14.03
C GLN A 24 25.32 28.05 14.41
N ALA A 25 25.52 27.70 15.68
CA ALA A 25 25.36 26.33 16.17
C ALA A 25 23.89 25.90 16.10
N LEU A 26 22.95 26.77 16.51
CA LEU A 26 21.50 26.50 16.45
C LEU A 26 21.01 26.31 15.01
N THR A 27 21.43 27.17 14.08
CA THR A 27 21.08 27.00 12.66
C THR A 27 21.69 25.72 12.08
N SER A 28 22.93 25.39 12.44
CA SER A 28 23.58 24.16 11.98
C SER A 28 22.89 22.89 12.53
N ILE A 29 22.45 22.89 13.80
CA ILE A 29 21.68 21.80 14.41
C ILE A 29 20.29 21.67 13.75
N LEU A 30 19.64 22.79 13.42
CA LEU A 30 18.38 22.79 12.68
C LEU A 30 18.55 22.26 11.25
N PHE A 31 19.64 22.61 10.56
CA PHE A 31 19.95 22.07 9.22
C PHE A 31 20.31 20.57 9.24
N LEU A 32 20.96 20.07 10.30
CA LEU A 32 21.24 18.64 10.49
C LEU A 32 19.98 17.80 10.80
N SER A 33 18.86 18.45 11.15
CA SER A 33 17.59 17.76 11.42
C SER A 33 16.75 17.46 10.18
N HIS A 34 17.17 17.93 9.00
CA HIS A 34 16.63 17.46 7.71
C HIS A 34 17.33 16.16 7.31
N VAL A 35 17.26 15.15 8.18
CA VAL A 35 17.59 13.78 7.82
C VAL A 35 16.61 13.40 6.72
N SER A 36 17.07 13.24 5.48
CA SER A 36 16.23 12.85 4.37
C SER A 36 15.45 11.60 4.75
N ILE A 37 14.15 11.82 4.90
CA ILE A 37 13.20 10.91 5.48
C ILE A 37 12.78 9.93 4.38
N ALA A 38 13.12 8.66 4.53
CA ALA A 38 12.82 7.65 3.52
C ALA A 38 11.96 6.54 4.12
N CYS A 39 10.91 6.16 3.39
CA CYS A 39 10.19 4.93 3.64
C CYS A 39 11.14 3.74 3.47
N TYR A 40 11.42 2.98 4.53
CA TYR A 40 12.15 1.71 4.40
C TYR A 40 11.23 0.51 4.55
N ILE A 41 11.42 -0.48 3.69
CA ILE A 41 10.87 -1.83 3.86
C ILE A 41 12.02 -2.84 3.88
N ALA A 42 12.15 -3.60 4.98
CA ALA A 42 13.22 -4.58 5.17
C ALA A 42 14.64 -4.06 4.85
N GLY A 43 14.95 -2.82 5.26
CA GLY A 43 16.25 -2.17 5.01
C GLY A 43 16.45 -1.64 3.59
N THR A 44 15.43 -1.75 2.72
CA THR A 44 15.47 -1.20 1.37
C THR A 44 14.64 0.07 1.29
N ASP A 45 15.22 1.13 0.72
CA ASP A 45 14.50 2.38 0.43
C ASP A 45 13.34 2.08 -0.55
N SER A 46 12.14 2.45 -0.11
CA SER A 46 10.85 2.26 -0.79
C SER A 46 10.17 3.59 -1.16
N GLY A 47 10.86 4.72 -0.94
CA GLY A 47 10.43 6.05 -1.37
C GLY A 47 10.32 7.03 -0.20
N GLU A 48 9.39 7.97 -0.28
CA GLU A 48 9.08 8.92 0.79
C GLU A 48 7.61 8.79 1.23
N CYS A 49 7.33 9.15 2.48
CA CYS A 49 5.97 9.12 3.00
C CYS A 49 5.21 10.37 2.55
N SER A 50 4.18 10.19 1.73
CA SER A 50 3.33 11.30 1.29
C SER A 50 1.98 11.26 2.00
N THR A 51 1.63 12.33 2.70
CA THR A 51 0.29 12.51 3.29
C THR A 51 -0.77 12.89 2.25
N SER A 52 -0.35 13.42 1.10
CA SER A 52 -1.24 13.83 0.01
C SER A 52 -2.02 12.66 -0.58
N THR A 53 -1.48 11.43 -0.47
CA THR A 53 -2.19 10.20 -0.85
C THR A 53 -3.42 9.94 0.00
N ALA A 54 -3.63 10.63 1.13
CA ALA A 54 -4.89 10.57 1.89
C ALA A 54 -5.99 11.50 1.31
N VAL A 55 -5.63 12.46 0.44
CA VAL A 55 -6.55 13.44 -0.15
C VAL A 55 -7.09 12.96 -1.50
N LEU A 56 -8.43 12.88 -1.65
CA LEU A 56 -9.06 12.36 -2.86
C LEU A 56 -8.71 13.16 -4.13
N ALA A 57 -8.81 14.49 -4.09
CA ALA A 57 -8.52 15.35 -5.25
C ALA A 57 -7.10 15.11 -5.77
N TRP A 58 -6.12 15.06 -4.86
CA TRP A 58 -4.74 14.77 -5.21
C TRP A 58 -4.57 13.37 -5.83
N ARG A 59 -5.27 12.34 -5.31
CA ARG A 59 -5.23 10.98 -5.88
C ARG A 59 -5.88 10.90 -7.25
N GLN A 60 -6.90 11.70 -7.54
CA GLN A 60 -7.53 11.71 -8.86
C GLN A 60 -6.53 12.13 -9.93
N ASP A 61 -5.66 13.10 -9.61
CA ASP A 61 -4.68 13.63 -10.54
C ASP A 61 -3.41 12.76 -10.63
N ASN A 62 -2.97 12.18 -9.50
CA ASN A 62 -1.66 11.51 -9.39
C ASN A 62 -1.73 9.98 -9.33
N MET A 63 -2.87 9.42 -8.91
CA MET A 63 -3.07 7.98 -8.71
C MET A 63 -4.47 7.48 -9.18
N PRO A 64 -4.91 7.81 -10.41
CA PRO A 64 -6.28 7.53 -10.85
C PRO A 64 -6.66 6.04 -10.78
N TYR A 65 -5.72 5.11 -10.96
CA TYR A 65 -5.97 3.68 -10.84
C TYR A 65 -6.08 3.23 -9.38
N CYS A 66 -5.20 3.68 -8.49
CA CYS A 66 -5.22 3.28 -7.09
C CYS A 66 -6.03 4.19 -6.16
N GLN A 67 -6.74 5.20 -6.69
CA GLN A 67 -7.43 6.25 -5.92
C GLN A 67 -8.42 5.76 -4.86
N PHE A 68 -9.04 4.59 -5.06
CA PHE A 68 -10.02 4.01 -4.12
C PHE A 68 -9.42 2.96 -3.19
N SER A 69 -8.20 2.50 -3.47
CA SER A 69 -7.52 1.47 -2.69
C SER A 69 -6.56 2.08 -1.67
N VAL A 70 -5.86 3.16 -2.05
CA VAL A 70 -4.87 3.85 -1.23
C VAL A 70 -5.55 5.04 -0.56
N LEU A 71 -6.13 4.82 0.62
CA LEU A 71 -6.90 5.83 1.36
C LEU A 71 -6.14 6.38 2.57
N TYR A 72 -4.81 6.32 2.53
CA TYR A 72 -3.93 6.53 3.66
C TYR A 72 -2.62 7.20 3.20
N PRO A 73 -1.84 7.80 4.11
CA PRO A 73 -0.46 8.21 3.83
C PRO A 73 0.36 7.01 3.37
N ALA A 74 0.94 7.10 2.17
CA ALA A 74 1.60 5.99 1.51
C ALA A 74 3.01 6.34 1.07
N CYS A 75 3.85 5.31 0.96
CA CYS A 75 5.18 5.44 0.40
C CYS A 75 5.09 5.59 -1.12
N VAL A 76 5.62 6.69 -1.62
CA VAL A 76 5.64 7.07 -3.04
C VAL A 76 7.07 7.26 -3.53
N PRO A 77 7.35 7.13 -4.85
CA PRO A 77 8.68 7.45 -5.39
C PRO A 77 9.16 8.84 -4.99
N LYS A 78 10.46 8.98 -4.73
CA LYS A 78 11.11 10.28 -4.53
C LYS A 78 11.41 10.90 -5.89
N GLU A 79 10.52 11.77 -6.37
CA GLU A 79 10.66 12.35 -7.72
C GLU A 79 11.91 13.24 -7.85
N ASP A 80 12.35 13.84 -6.74
CA ASP A 80 13.52 14.73 -6.70
C ASP A 80 14.86 14.02 -6.48
N LEU A 81 14.87 12.69 -6.31
CA LEU A 81 16.07 11.92 -5.98
C LEU A 81 16.30 10.78 -6.97
N GLU A 82 17.04 11.04 -8.03
CA GLU A 82 17.56 10.00 -8.90
C GLU A 82 18.78 9.32 -8.25
N LEU A 83 18.67 8.01 -7.98
CA LEU A 83 19.82 7.22 -7.54
C LEU A 83 20.55 6.63 -8.76
N PRO A 84 21.88 6.61 -8.75
CA PRO A 84 22.67 6.11 -9.87
C PRO A 84 22.37 4.63 -10.16
N ALA A 85 22.69 4.21 -11.38
CA ALA A 85 22.60 2.82 -11.78
C ALA A 85 23.37 1.90 -10.82
N SER A 86 22.75 0.76 -10.51
CA SER A 86 23.34 -0.31 -9.71
C SER A 86 23.18 -1.63 -10.45
N ARG A 87 23.85 -2.69 -9.98
CA ARG A 87 23.71 -4.04 -10.56
C ARG A 87 22.25 -4.49 -10.58
N GLU A 88 21.51 -4.18 -9.53
CA GLU A 88 20.10 -4.52 -9.36
C GLU A 88 19.16 -3.59 -10.15
N PHE A 89 19.60 -2.36 -10.42
CA PHE A 89 18.85 -1.33 -11.15
C PHE A 89 19.74 -0.65 -12.20
N PRO A 90 19.94 -1.25 -13.39
CA PRO A 90 20.88 -0.73 -14.39
C PRO A 90 20.52 0.66 -14.93
N MET A 91 19.28 1.09 -14.77
CA MET A 91 18.77 2.40 -15.19
C MET A 91 18.65 3.40 -14.02
N GLY A 92 19.23 3.08 -12.87
CA GLY A 92 19.04 3.87 -11.64
C GLY A 92 17.75 3.53 -10.90
N ARG A 93 17.56 4.13 -9.72
CA ARG A 93 16.32 4.01 -8.92
C ARG A 93 15.61 5.36 -8.90
N TRP A 94 14.27 5.32 -8.82
CA TRP A 94 13.38 6.48 -8.71
C TRP A 94 13.19 7.34 -9.97
N ASN A 95 13.59 6.86 -11.15
CA ASN A 95 13.22 7.48 -12.42
C ASN A 95 11.75 7.16 -12.82
N SER A 96 10.81 7.50 -11.93
CA SER A 96 9.38 7.31 -12.18
C SER A 96 8.57 8.25 -11.30
N THR A 97 7.63 8.97 -11.91
CA THR A 97 6.64 9.74 -11.16
C THR A 97 5.63 8.83 -10.48
N ILE A 98 4.89 9.39 -9.52
CA ILE A 98 3.76 8.70 -8.85
C ILE A 98 2.76 8.20 -9.89
N LEU A 99 2.41 9.05 -10.87
CA LEU A 99 1.50 8.70 -11.96
C LEU A 99 2.05 7.60 -12.86
N MET A 100 3.36 7.59 -13.13
CA MET A 100 3.98 6.51 -13.92
C MET A 100 3.92 5.17 -13.17
N LYS A 101 4.13 5.18 -11.85
CA LYS A 101 4.00 3.97 -11.02
C LYS A 101 2.55 3.50 -10.94
N ASP A 102 1.57 4.40 -10.81
CA ASP A 102 0.14 4.06 -10.83
C ASP A 102 -0.26 3.43 -12.17
N LYS A 103 0.18 4.01 -13.30
CA LYS A 103 0.00 3.43 -14.64
C LYS A 103 0.70 2.08 -14.84
N TYR A 104 1.84 1.87 -14.20
CA TYR A 104 2.51 0.56 -14.20
C TYR A 104 1.63 -0.47 -13.49
N VAL A 105 1.09 -0.14 -12.31
CA VAL A 105 0.18 -1.02 -11.57
C VAL A 105 -1.08 -1.33 -12.38
N GLU A 106 -1.67 -0.32 -13.02
CA GLU A 106 -2.80 -0.47 -13.93
C GLU A 106 -2.47 -1.45 -15.06
N ARG A 107 -1.40 -1.18 -15.82
CA ARG A 107 -1.01 -2.01 -16.96
C ARG A 107 -0.79 -3.46 -16.56
N MET A 108 -0.01 -3.70 -15.51
CA MET A 108 0.25 -5.06 -15.02
C MET A 108 -1.04 -5.78 -14.63
N THR A 109 -1.93 -5.09 -13.93
CA THR A 109 -3.18 -5.67 -13.45
C THR A 109 -4.15 -5.96 -14.59
N GLU A 110 -4.36 -5.01 -15.49
CA GLU A 110 -5.28 -5.14 -16.61
C GLU A 110 -4.78 -6.14 -17.66
N THR A 111 -3.48 -6.20 -17.93
CA THR A 111 -2.89 -7.23 -18.81
C THR A 111 -3.20 -8.63 -18.27
N LEU A 112 -2.98 -8.86 -16.96
CA LEU A 112 -3.32 -10.15 -16.33
C LEU A 112 -4.82 -10.48 -16.45
N PHE A 113 -5.70 -9.49 -16.28
CA PHE A 113 -7.13 -9.69 -16.50
C PHE A 113 -7.46 -10.06 -17.94
N ILE A 114 -6.91 -9.34 -18.92
CA ILE A 114 -7.15 -9.58 -20.35
C ILE A 114 -6.71 -11.00 -20.73
N GLU A 115 -5.47 -11.36 -20.39
CA GLU A 115 -4.89 -12.68 -20.70
C GLU A 115 -5.70 -13.79 -20.07
N ARG A 116 -6.03 -13.67 -18.78
CA ARG A 116 -6.76 -14.73 -18.08
C ARG A 116 -8.21 -14.81 -18.54
N ILE A 117 -8.88 -13.69 -18.80
CA ILE A 117 -10.25 -13.68 -19.33
C ILE A 117 -10.30 -14.30 -20.73
N ALA A 118 -9.28 -14.10 -21.57
CA ALA A 118 -9.18 -14.75 -22.87
C ALA A 118 -9.18 -16.29 -22.74
N ILE A 119 -8.41 -16.82 -21.79
CA ILE A 119 -8.38 -18.27 -21.48
C ILE A 119 -9.75 -18.73 -20.93
N GLU A 120 -10.33 -18.00 -19.98
CA GLU A 120 -11.62 -18.34 -19.36
C GLU A 120 -12.82 -18.32 -20.32
N ARG A 121 -12.70 -17.56 -21.42
CA ARG A 121 -13.70 -17.47 -22.50
C ARG A 121 -13.40 -18.38 -23.68
N ASN A 122 -12.27 -19.08 -23.68
CA ASN A 122 -11.84 -19.91 -24.80
C ASN A 122 -12.83 -21.06 -25.04
N ARG A 123 -13.52 -21.00 -26.19
CA ARG A 123 -14.53 -22.01 -26.57
C ARG A 123 -13.89 -23.34 -26.96
N THR A 124 -12.67 -23.32 -27.49
CA THR A 124 -11.93 -24.52 -27.92
C THR A 124 -11.58 -25.37 -26.72
N LEU A 125 -10.96 -24.80 -25.68
CA LEU A 125 -10.67 -25.53 -24.42
C LEU A 125 -11.94 -26.13 -23.82
N ARG A 126 -13.02 -25.35 -23.79
CA ARG A 126 -14.32 -25.82 -23.27
C ARG A 126 -14.91 -26.98 -24.09
N LYS A 127 -14.83 -26.93 -25.41
CA LYS A 127 -15.33 -28.01 -26.29
C LYS A 127 -14.47 -29.26 -26.18
N ALA A 128 -13.16 -29.10 -26.03
CA ALA A 128 -12.21 -30.19 -25.85
C ALA A 128 -12.30 -30.82 -24.44
N GLY A 129 -13.00 -30.19 -23.49
CA GLY A 129 -13.12 -30.71 -22.12
C GLY A 129 -11.77 -30.73 -21.39
N VAL A 130 -10.91 -29.75 -21.68
CA VAL A 130 -9.60 -29.57 -21.04
C VAL A 130 -9.51 -28.24 -20.29
N ASN A 131 -8.66 -28.20 -19.27
CA ASN A 131 -8.34 -27.01 -18.48
C ASN A 131 -7.27 -26.14 -19.18
N GLU A 132 -6.85 -25.07 -18.51
CA GLU A 132 -5.80 -24.16 -19.00
C GLU A 132 -4.39 -24.77 -19.11
N TYR A 133 -4.18 -25.98 -18.57
CA TYR A 133 -2.92 -26.73 -18.62
C TYR A 133 -2.95 -27.89 -19.62
N GLY A 134 -4.09 -28.14 -20.27
CA GLY A 134 -4.28 -29.25 -21.20
C GLY A 134 -4.80 -30.54 -20.55
N ASP A 135 -5.00 -30.58 -19.23
CA ASP A 135 -5.56 -31.76 -18.55
C ASP A 135 -7.07 -31.84 -18.73
N LYS A 136 -7.61 -33.06 -18.64
CA LYS A 136 -9.05 -33.31 -18.65
C LYS A 136 -9.73 -32.53 -17.52
N GLY A 137 -10.68 -31.66 -17.87
CA GLY A 137 -11.36 -30.81 -16.89
C GLY A 137 -12.03 -29.58 -17.50
N ARG A 138 -12.27 -28.57 -16.66
CA ARG A 138 -12.84 -27.28 -17.08
C ARG A 138 -11.94 -26.15 -16.65
N VAL A 139 -11.79 -25.15 -17.53
CA VAL A 139 -11.12 -23.89 -17.19
C VAL A 139 -11.84 -23.22 -16.02
N ARG A 140 -11.11 -22.91 -14.95
CA ARG A 140 -11.67 -22.22 -13.78
C ARG A 140 -11.83 -20.74 -14.07
N ARG A 141 -13.08 -20.25 -13.97
CA ARG A 141 -13.41 -18.82 -14.10
C ARG A 141 -13.16 -18.08 -12.81
N ARG A 142 -12.22 -17.13 -12.83
CA ARG A 142 -11.82 -16.30 -11.70
C ARG A 142 -12.12 -14.84 -11.95
N PHE A 143 -11.84 -14.34 -13.16
CA PHE A 143 -11.96 -12.90 -13.48
C PHE A 143 -13.12 -12.57 -14.41
N TYR A 144 -13.52 -13.49 -15.30
CA TYR A 144 -14.63 -13.25 -16.22
C TYR A 144 -15.98 -13.20 -15.48
N LYS A 145 -16.66 -12.06 -15.57
CA LYS A 145 -17.92 -11.78 -14.85
C LYS A 145 -17.80 -11.94 -13.32
N LYS A 146 -16.64 -11.58 -12.76
CA LYS A 146 -16.35 -11.66 -11.32
C LYS A 146 -15.73 -10.34 -10.82
N PRO A 147 -16.55 -9.28 -10.63
CA PRO A 147 -16.04 -7.98 -10.21
C PRO A 147 -15.35 -8.04 -8.85
N ASP A 148 -15.83 -8.85 -7.90
CA ASP A 148 -15.23 -8.96 -6.56
C ASP A 148 -13.79 -9.45 -6.60
N CYS A 149 -13.50 -10.47 -7.41
CA CYS A 149 -12.13 -10.97 -7.60
C CYS A 149 -11.23 -9.90 -8.24
N ARG A 150 -11.73 -9.22 -9.28
CA ARG A 150 -10.96 -8.14 -9.94
C ARG A 150 -10.67 -6.99 -8.98
N ASN A 151 -11.65 -6.57 -8.20
CA ASN A 151 -11.49 -5.51 -7.21
C ASN A 151 -10.53 -5.93 -6.09
N ALA A 152 -10.65 -7.17 -5.60
CA ALA A 152 -9.73 -7.68 -4.58
C ALA A 152 -8.28 -7.76 -5.09
N PHE A 153 -8.08 -8.22 -6.33
CA PHE A 153 -6.75 -8.26 -6.94
C PHE A 153 -6.19 -6.86 -7.22
N ARG A 154 -7.01 -5.93 -7.76
CA ARG A 154 -6.61 -4.53 -7.95
C ARG A 154 -6.20 -3.87 -6.64
N ASN A 155 -7.02 -4.03 -5.60
CA ASN A 155 -6.70 -3.49 -4.27
C ASN A 155 -5.40 -4.07 -3.74
N TYR A 156 -5.21 -5.40 -3.86
CA TYR A 156 -3.97 -6.07 -3.49
C TYR A 156 -2.75 -5.48 -4.21
N MET A 157 -2.84 -5.34 -5.54
CA MET A 157 -1.77 -4.78 -6.36
C MET A 157 -1.46 -3.32 -6.00
N CYS A 158 -2.47 -2.51 -5.69
CA CYS A 158 -2.28 -1.15 -5.20
C CYS A 158 -1.58 -1.12 -3.83
N TRP A 159 -1.99 -1.97 -2.88
CA TRP A 159 -1.43 -1.98 -1.52
C TRP A 159 0.02 -2.44 -1.45
N ILE A 160 0.43 -3.40 -2.29
CA ILE A 160 1.83 -3.85 -2.32
C ILE A 160 2.75 -2.83 -3.01
N ASN A 161 2.21 -1.99 -3.91
CA ASN A 161 2.98 -0.97 -4.61
C ASN A 161 2.97 0.39 -3.90
N PHE A 162 1.91 0.71 -3.18
CA PHE A 162 1.76 1.92 -2.37
C PHE A 162 1.46 1.53 -0.91
N PRO A 163 2.46 0.98 -0.21
CA PRO A 163 2.31 0.58 1.18
C PRO A 163 2.06 1.81 2.05
N ARG A 164 1.28 1.62 3.12
CA ARG A 164 1.08 2.65 4.14
C ARG A 164 2.42 3.03 4.77
N CYS A 165 2.60 4.29 5.10
CA CYS A 165 3.71 4.75 5.92
C CYS A 165 3.26 5.18 7.32
N ASP A 166 4.16 5.00 8.30
CA ASP A 166 4.09 5.65 9.59
C ASP A 166 4.67 7.06 9.45
N VAL A 167 3.82 8.10 9.37
CA VAL A 167 4.25 9.50 9.16
C VAL A 167 5.19 10.02 10.26
N ALA A 168 5.19 9.40 11.46
CA ALA A 168 6.05 9.84 12.55
C ALA A 168 7.44 9.19 12.53
N ARG A 169 7.61 8.08 11.79
CA ARG A 169 8.84 7.28 11.77
C ARG A 169 9.36 7.00 10.38
N ASP A 170 8.56 7.34 9.37
CA ASP A 170 8.77 7.10 7.95
C ASP A 170 9.15 5.67 7.63
N LEU A 171 8.40 4.76 8.25
CA LEU A 171 8.53 3.34 8.00
C LEU A 171 7.43 2.90 7.06
N SER A 172 7.82 2.16 6.01
CA SER A 172 6.85 1.47 5.17
C SER A 172 6.28 0.28 5.94
N MET A 173 4.96 0.16 5.94
CA MET A 173 4.27 -0.94 6.59
C MET A 173 4.13 -2.12 5.64
N PRO A 174 4.51 -3.34 6.07
CA PRO A 174 4.35 -4.54 5.25
C PRO A 174 2.87 -4.82 4.99
N THR A 175 2.58 -5.63 3.97
CA THR A 175 1.19 -5.97 3.63
C THR A 175 0.54 -6.82 4.71
N CYS A 176 -0.73 -6.56 5.00
CA CYS A 176 -1.55 -7.35 5.89
C CYS A 176 -1.82 -8.73 5.29
N ARG A 177 -1.79 -9.78 6.11
CA ARG A 177 -2.14 -11.14 5.68
C ARG A 177 -3.58 -11.18 5.16
N SER A 178 -4.49 -10.48 5.81
CA SER A 178 -5.90 -10.38 5.43
C SER A 178 -6.09 -9.85 4.01
N ALA A 179 -5.24 -8.92 3.55
CA ALA A 179 -5.28 -8.40 2.19
C ALA A 179 -4.96 -9.48 1.15
N CYS A 180 -3.90 -10.26 1.41
CA CYS A 180 -3.53 -11.41 0.58
C CYS A 180 -4.63 -12.47 0.60
N GLU A 181 -5.13 -12.84 1.78
CA GLU A 181 -6.18 -13.85 1.93
C GLU A 181 -7.46 -13.43 1.22
N ASN A 182 -7.87 -12.16 1.33
CA ASN A 182 -9.04 -11.62 0.65
C ASN A 182 -8.94 -11.77 -0.87
N PHE A 183 -7.76 -11.50 -1.47
CA PHE A 183 -7.54 -11.79 -2.90
C PHE A 183 -7.83 -13.26 -3.24
N PHE A 184 -7.22 -14.19 -2.51
CA PHE A 184 -7.40 -15.62 -2.82
C PHE A 184 -8.85 -16.08 -2.58
N ILE A 185 -9.51 -15.57 -1.53
CA ILE A 185 -10.92 -15.85 -1.21
C ILE A 185 -11.85 -15.33 -2.31
N SER A 186 -11.77 -14.03 -2.63
CA SER A 186 -12.64 -13.41 -3.64
C SER A 186 -12.48 -14.04 -5.03
N CYS A 187 -11.29 -14.55 -5.32
CA CYS A 187 -10.98 -15.22 -6.59
C CYS A 187 -11.18 -16.75 -6.57
N GLY A 188 -11.67 -17.31 -5.47
CA GLY A 188 -12.02 -18.74 -5.36
C GLY A 188 -10.82 -19.68 -5.55
N TYR A 189 -9.65 -19.29 -5.06
CA TYR A 189 -8.49 -20.19 -5.03
C TYR A 189 -8.62 -21.18 -3.87
N GLU A 190 -8.21 -22.42 -4.11
CA GLU A 190 -8.14 -23.43 -3.05
C GLU A 190 -7.08 -23.05 -2.03
N ARG A 191 -7.33 -23.38 -0.76
CA ARG A 191 -6.46 -22.99 0.36
C ARG A 191 -5.01 -23.44 0.20
N GLY A 192 -4.77 -24.59 -0.45
CA GLY A 192 -3.41 -25.08 -0.75
C GLY A 192 -2.63 -24.20 -1.73
N LEU A 193 -3.31 -23.35 -2.51
CA LEU A 193 -2.70 -22.39 -3.44
C LEU A 193 -2.46 -21.03 -2.79
N TRP A 194 -2.97 -20.78 -1.60
CA TRP A 194 -2.78 -19.50 -0.93
C TRP A 194 -1.32 -19.34 -0.56
N ARG A 195 -0.81 -18.13 -0.75
CA ARG A 195 0.59 -17.77 -0.49
C ARG A 195 0.68 -16.57 0.46
N CYS A 196 -0.13 -16.59 1.51
CA CYS A 196 -0.25 -15.52 2.51
C CYS A 196 0.36 -15.86 3.89
N GLY A 197 0.94 -17.06 4.00
CA GLY A 197 1.52 -17.59 5.22
C GLY A 197 2.92 -17.05 5.52
N LYS A 198 3.68 -17.81 6.31
CA LYS A 198 4.96 -17.36 6.87
C LYS A 198 6.06 -17.41 5.81
N SER A 199 6.91 -16.38 5.73
CA SER A 199 8.04 -16.35 4.79
C SER A 199 9.00 -17.52 4.96
N LYS A 200 9.19 -18.04 6.17
CA LYS A 200 10.00 -19.26 6.41
C LYS A 200 9.49 -20.52 5.69
N TYR A 201 8.25 -20.49 5.19
CA TYR A 201 7.64 -21.55 4.41
C TYR A 201 7.31 -21.07 2.99
N PHE A 202 8.09 -20.13 2.43
CA PHE A 202 7.81 -19.53 1.12
C PHE A 202 6.34 -19.10 0.99
N ASN A 203 5.87 -18.42 2.03
CA ASN A 203 4.51 -17.89 2.19
C ASN A 203 3.36 -18.91 2.19
N GLY A 204 3.59 -20.20 2.40
CA GLY A 204 2.48 -21.09 2.75
C GLY A 204 2.24 -21.19 4.25
N TYR A 205 1.14 -21.84 4.60
CA TYR A 205 0.76 -22.06 5.99
C TYR A 205 1.58 -23.17 6.66
N GLU A 206 2.13 -24.09 5.85
CA GLU A 206 2.92 -25.24 6.28
C GLU A 206 4.19 -25.38 5.40
N PRO A 207 5.25 -26.05 5.90
CA PRO A 207 6.45 -26.37 5.11
C PRO A 207 6.12 -27.09 3.81
N GLU A 208 6.96 -26.92 2.79
CA GLU A 208 6.76 -27.63 1.53
C GLU A 208 7.37 -29.01 1.58
N LYS A 209 6.60 -29.99 1.11
CA LYS A 209 7.14 -31.31 0.79
C LYS A 209 7.78 -31.21 -0.60
N PRO A 210 9.12 -31.33 -0.71
CA PRO A 210 9.76 -31.22 -2.01
C PRO A 210 9.38 -32.38 -2.92
N ILE A 211 9.41 -32.13 -4.22
CA ILE A 211 9.31 -33.18 -5.24
C ILE A 211 10.73 -33.69 -5.50
N ILE A 212 10.93 -34.99 -5.28
CA ILE A 212 12.19 -35.68 -5.54
C ILE A 212 12.07 -36.36 -6.90
N SER A 213 12.92 -35.96 -7.85
CA SER A 213 12.95 -36.59 -9.18
C SER A 213 13.53 -38.01 -9.11
N ALA A 214 13.34 -38.81 -10.15
CA ALA A 214 13.96 -40.13 -10.27
C ALA A 214 15.51 -40.10 -10.21
N LEU A 215 16.12 -38.94 -10.47
CA LEU A 215 17.56 -38.70 -10.39
C LEU A 215 18.02 -38.19 -9.00
N GLY A 216 17.10 -38.09 -8.03
CA GLY A 216 17.39 -37.59 -6.69
C GLY A 216 17.39 -36.05 -6.55
N ASN A 217 17.06 -35.31 -7.62
CA ASN A 217 17.00 -33.84 -7.54
C ASN A 217 15.78 -33.40 -6.74
N VAL A 218 16.02 -32.53 -5.75
CA VAL A 218 14.99 -31.97 -4.88
C VAL A 218 14.52 -30.66 -5.48
N SER A 219 13.21 -30.55 -5.75
CA SER A 219 12.59 -29.33 -6.27
C SER A 219 11.48 -28.85 -5.35
N TYR A 220 11.40 -27.54 -5.17
CA TYR A 220 10.31 -26.85 -4.48
C TYR A 220 9.50 -26.08 -5.52
N LEU A 221 8.18 -26.08 -5.39
CA LEU A 221 7.26 -25.36 -6.27
C LEU A 221 6.94 -23.95 -5.75
N ARG A 222 7.15 -23.66 -4.46
CA ARG A 222 6.86 -22.32 -3.91
C ARG A 222 8.07 -21.41 -3.95
N GLU A 223 7.79 -20.20 -4.41
CA GLU A 223 8.65 -19.04 -4.25
C GLU A 223 7.96 -17.98 -3.39
N TYR A 224 8.69 -16.89 -3.15
CA TYR A 224 8.18 -15.75 -2.42
C TYR A 224 7.05 -15.04 -3.15
N PHE A 225 5.96 -14.77 -2.44
CA PHE A 225 4.78 -14.13 -3.01
C PHE A 225 4.87 -12.60 -2.90
N PRO A 226 4.49 -11.83 -3.94
CA PRO A 226 4.57 -10.37 -3.90
C PRO A 226 3.87 -9.78 -2.68
N GLY A 227 4.46 -8.81 -1.99
CA GLY A 227 3.91 -8.20 -0.77
C GLY A 227 4.32 -8.86 0.55
N GLN A 228 5.08 -9.95 0.50
CA GLN A 228 5.67 -10.52 1.71
C GLN A 228 6.78 -9.61 2.33
N PRO A 229 7.08 -9.74 3.64
CA PRO A 229 6.44 -10.59 4.64
C PRO A 229 5.06 -10.08 5.05
N PHE A 230 4.09 -10.99 5.19
CA PHE A 230 2.75 -10.62 5.64
C PHE A 230 2.68 -10.48 7.16
N ARG A 231 2.00 -9.44 7.64
CA ARG A 231 1.69 -9.25 9.07
C ARG A 231 0.22 -9.45 9.36
N GLU A 232 -0.10 -9.95 10.55
CA GLU A 232 -1.48 -10.06 11.01
C GLU A 232 -2.02 -8.68 11.40
N ASN A 233 -3.28 -8.40 11.09
CA ASN A 233 -3.97 -7.20 11.56
C ASN A 233 -4.08 -7.27 13.10
N LYS A 234 -4.06 -6.11 13.75
CA LYS A 234 -4.34 -5.99 15.19
C LYS A 234 -5.36 -4.89 15.40
N TYR A 235 -6.21 -5.06 16.40
CA TYR A 235 -7.27 -4.13 16.76
C TYR A 235 -7.00 -3.57 18.16
N SER A 236 -7.38 -2.32 18.40
CA SER A 236 -7.26 -1.71 19.72
C SER A 236 -8.18 -2.43 20.72
N PRO A 237 -7.72 -2.73 21.96
CA PRO A 237 -8.55 -3.36 22.98
C PRO A 237 -9.75 -2.49 23.42
N LYS A 238 -9.69 -1.17 23.21
CA LYS A 238 -10.64 -0.19 23.76
C LYS A 238 -11.67 0.36 22.75
N GLY A 239 -11.67 -0.15 21.52
CA GLY A 239 -12.61 0.29 20.50
C GLY A 239 -12.24 -0.33 19.16
N ASN A 240 -13.22 -0.56 18.30
CA ASN A 240 -13.11 -1.15 16.97
C ASN A 240 -12.28 -0.29 15.99
N SER A 241 -11.06 0.09 16.36
CA SER A 241 -10.13 0.80 15.49
C SER A 241 -8.90 -0.07 15.25
N GLU A 242 -8.62 -0.32 13.97
CA GLU A 242 -7.42 -1.04 13.54
C GLU A 242 -6.13 -0.32 13.94
N LEU A 243 -5.19 -1.08 14.50
CA LEU A 243 -3.83 -0.62 14.74
C LEU A 243 -3.09 -0.61 13.39
N GLN A 244 -2.47 0.53 13.08
CA GLN A 244 -1.71 0.72 11.84
C GLN A 244 -0.36 -0.01 11.92
N ILE A 245 -0.37 -1.31 11.68
CA ILE A 245 0.83 -2.17 11.75
C ILE A 245 1.16 -2.86 10.42
N CYS A 246 0.25 -2.79 9.46
CA CYS A 246 0.34 -3.39 8.13
C CYS A 246 -0.55 -2.63 7.14
N THR A 247 -0.38 -2.92 5.84
CA THR A 247 -1.14 -2.29 4.75
C THR A 247 -2.25 -3.24 4.25
N PRO A 248 -3.53 -2.84 4.21
CA PRO A 248 -4.00 -1.46 4.39
C PRO A 248 -4.36 -1.09 5.84
N ALA A 249 -4.56 -2.07 6.73
CA ALA A 249 -5.15 -1.90 8.06
C ALA A 249 -6.40 -0.97 8.02
N ILE A 250 -7.40 -1.39 7.23
CA ILE A 250 -8.69 -0.72 7.10
C ILE A 250 -9.79 -1.65 7.63
N ASP A 251 -10.52 -1.19 8.66
CA ASP A 251 -11.71 -1.85 9.19
C ASP A 251 -12.74 -2.07 8.06
N GLY A 252 -13.21 -3.32 7.91
CA GLY A 252 -14.24 -3.66 6.92
C GLY A 252 -13.76 -3.76 5.47
N ALA A 253 -12.46 -3.76 5.19
CA ALA A 253 -11.91 -3.94 3.83
C ALA A 253 -12.17 -5.33 3.20
N ALA A 254 -12.67 -6.29 3.98
CA ALA A 254 -13.35 -7.46 3.44
C ALA A 254 -14.71 -7.00 2.91
N SER A 255 -14.87 -7.00 1.58
CA SER A 255 -16.11 -6.69 0.88
C SER A 255 -17.33 -7.28 1.60
N ARG A 256 -18.00 -6.45 2.40
CA ARG A 256 -19.41 -6.63 2.69
C ARG A 256 -20.12 -5.83 1.62
N SER A 257 -20.73 -6.53 0.68
CA SER A 257 -21.73 -5.98 -0.22
C SER A 257 -22.75 -5.19 0.61
N HIS A 258 -22.55 -3.88 0.71
CA HIS A 258 -23.46 -2.98 1.39
C HIS A 258 -24.68 -2.79 0.48
N PHE A 259 -25.77 -3.46 0.83
CA PHE A 259 -27.10 -3.01 0.44
C PHE A 259 -27.28 -1.57 0.98
N PRO A 260 -27.82 -0.62 0.20
CA PRO A 260 -27.69 0.78 0.53
C PRO A 260 -28.59 1.16 1.70
N GLY A 261 -28.01 1.66 2.78
CA GLY A 261 -28.71 2.38 3.85
C GLY A 261 -29.28 3.74 3.41
N SER A 262 -29.27 4.05 2.12
CA SER A 262 -29.82 5.29 1.56
C SER A 262 -31.36 5.31 1.47
N VAL A 263 -32.05 4.20 1.76
CA VAL A 263 -33.53 4.20 1.84
C VAL A 263 -34.03 4.77 3.18
N LEU A 264 -33.26 4.65 4.27
CA LEU A 264 -33.69 5.13 5.58
C LEU A 264 -33.59 6.66 5.72
N PHE A 265 -32.59 7.28 5.08
CA PHE A 265 -32.39 8.73 5.14
C PHE A 265 -33.42 9.51 4.31
N VAL A 266 -33.86 8.96 3.17
CA VAL A 266 -34.90 9.57 2.33
C VAL A 266 -36.28 9.44 2.98
N ALA A 267 -36.55 8.33 3.68
CA ALA A 267 -37.80 8.16 4.41
C ALA A 267 -37.93 9.15 5.58
N LEU A 268 -36.85 9.41 6.32
CA LEU A 268 -36.85 10.35 7.45
C LEU A 268 -36.99 11.81 7.02
N THR A 269 -36.37 12.23 5.91
CA THR A 269 -36.54 13.60 5.40
C THR A 269 -37.94 13.85 4.83
N CYS A 270 -38.56 12.85 4.19
CA CYS A 270 -39.96 12.97 3.75
C CYS A 270 -40.95 13.11 4.92
N VAL A 271 -40.72 12.42 6.05
CA VAL A 271 -41.58 12.53 7.24
C VAL A 271 -41.47 13.91 7.89
N PHE A 272 -40.25 14.49 7.96
CA PHE A 272 -40.07 15.84 8.49
C PHE A 272 -40.65 16.93 7.58
N CYS A 273 -40.59 16.77 6.25
CA CYS A 273 -41.26 17.71 5.33
C CYS A 273 -42.79 17.63 5.41
N LEU A 274 -43.37 16.45 5.63
CA LEU A 274 -44.82 16.29 5.78
C LEU A 274 -45.35 16.82 7.12
N LEU A 275 -44.58 16.69 8.21
CA LEU A 275 -44.93 17.26 9.52
C LEU A 275 -44.80 18.78 9.57
N GLY A 276 -43.86 19.37 8.82
CA GLY A 276 -43.70 20.82 8.72
C GLY A 276 -44.77 21.54 7.87
N LEU A 277 -45.58 20.79 7.10
CA LEU A 277 -46.72 21.32 6.33
C LEU A 277 -48.06 21.21 7.07
N LEU A 278 -48.09 20.54 8.23
CA LEU A 278 -49.29 20.32 9.05
C LEU A 278 -49.31 21.15 10.35
N LEU A 279 -48.29 21.97 10.58
CA LEU A 279 -48.21 23.01 11.61
C LEU A 279 -48.24 24.39 10.95
#